data_AF-A0A661WP65-F1
#
_entry.id   AF-A0A661WP65-F1
#
_cell.length_a   1.000
_cell.length_b   1.000
_cell.length_c   1.000
_cell.angle_alpha   90.00
_cell.angle_beta   90.00
_cell.angle_gamma   90.00
#
_symmetry.space_group_name_H-M   'P 1'
#
loop_
_entity.id
_entity.type
_entity.pdbx_description
1 polymer ?
#
loop_
_entity_poly.entity_id
_entity_poly.type
_entity_poly.pdbx_seq_one_letter_code
_entity_poly.pdbx_strand_id
1 'polypeptide(L)'
;MIDNNSDQIQEEDPRPGYLSYLIIIVIGIILVITAVIFYPDARAQIENNRAEAFQPTPTETVTPIATNAPIPTDQPEPVNPDLLAFPSQFGSLILSIREGKDVHLFTYQPFLEDWSGIGYAALPLTRITSGPFLDITPSVSPDGSLVAFASNRNGPWDIFILDLNSGEIEQFTDTYAYDGNPTWSPDGQWLAYESYRVNNLEILIQDINRTSGEIPLTNHPGADFAPNWSQQGRLIVFVSTRNGRQEIWYADLDSNEVDKAVLVANLPGLSVDHPAWSPDGRYLTWSIVTEEGNHSLVTWDSHDPDRDPIITGSGDWPLWSGGGEILYTVLEGPHETYLTAYPGFEGSFQVMLPAVKMPGHVEGISWSAANGFIYESNLDPGPQPTPLWYPAEGTAAEQATESKDLIHLRNLAAPNPRFNQDAVGSFSSLRQAIRDSAGWDFLGTLDNAFVSIDQPLTPGVSQEWLFTGRGIMVDDVPRMANWLVLVKEEYRDQTYWRVYIRANNQQGTQGKPLYDFNWSFDARFSGSNANYENGGARSQHVQDGYWIDFTELADAYGWKRFPAESFWQFSESASRYQYFAFTQDLSLQTALLQLYSQDDIEELGISANP
;
A
#
# COMPACT_ATOMS: atom_id res chain seq x y z
N MET A 1 -63.48 -0.26 61.40
CA MET A 1 -62.75 0.97 61.73
C MET A 1 -61.52 1.00 60.83
N ILE A 2 -61.61 1.84 59.79
CA ILE A 2 -60.55 2.56 59.06
C ILE A 2 -59.23 1.81 58.79
N ASP A 3 -59.05 1.40 57.53
CA ASP A 3 -57.76 1.14 56.90
C ASP A 3 -57.10 2.46 56.49
N ASN A 4 -55.81 2.59 56.77
CA ASN A 4 -54.94 3.71 56.43
C ASN A 4 -54.04 3.29 55.26
N ASN A 5 -54.21 3.89 54.08
CA ASN A 5 -53.23 3.87 53.01
C ASN A 5 -52.88 5.32 52.67
N SER A 6 -51.61 5.67 52.82
CA SER A 6 -51.04 6.99 52.57
C SER A 6 -50.59 7.13 51.11
N ASP A 7 -50.95 8.26 50.53
CA ASP A 7 -50.67 8.74 49.18
C ASP A 7 -49.17 8.89 48.84
N GLN A 8 -48.80 8.52 47.61
CA GLN A 8 -47.74 9.14 46.81
C GLN A 8 -48.29 9.31 45.38
N ILE A 9 -48.13 10.51 44.85
CA ILE A 9 -48.70 11.07 43.61
C ILE A 9 -47.97 10.48 42.39
N GLN A 10 -48.71 10.05 41.36
CA GLN A 10 -48.18 9.85 39.99
C GLN A 10 -48.81 10.86 39.03
N GLU A 11 -47.97 11.66 38.37
CA GLU A 11 -48.27 12.52 37.23
C GLU A 11 -48.59 11.66 35.98
N GLU A 12 -49.76 11.87 35.38
CA GLU A 12 -50.09 11.34 34.04
C GLU A 12 -49.62 12.32 32.94
N ASP A 13 -48.86 11.78 31.99
CA ASP A 13 -48.31 12.41 30.78
C ASP A 13 -49.41 12.67 29.70
N PRO A 14 -49.54 13.86 29.10
CA PRO A 14 -50.57 14.14 28.10
C PRO A 14 -50.16 13.65 26.71
N ARG A 15 -50.94 12.73 26.14
CA ARG A 15 -50.79 12.25 24.75
C ARG A 15 -50.81 13.42 23.75
N PRO A 16 -49.90 13.48 22.75
CA PRO A 16 -49.92 14.54 21.75
C PRO A 16 -51.15 14.42 20.84
N GLY A 17 -51.96 15.48 20.88
CA GLY A 17 -53.24 15.57 20.20
C GLY A 17 -53.12 15.73 18.69
N TYR A 18 -54.23 15.39 18.02
CA TYR A 18 -54.62 15.54 16.61
C TYR A 18 -54.03 16.73 15.82
N LEU A 19 -53.58 17.80 16.51
CA LEU A 19 -52.93 18.97 15.93
C LEU A 19 -51.57 18.63 15.24
N SER A 20 -50.78 17.73 15.81
CA SER A 20 -49.44 17.41 15.28
C SER A 20 -49.50 16.67 13.95
N TYR A 21 -50.49 15.79 13.77
CA TYR A 21 -50.76 15.11 12.50
C TYR A 21 -51.23 16.08 11.42
N LEU A 22 -52.02 17.09 11.81
CA LEU A 22 -52.55 18.08 10.87
C LEU A 22 -51.43 19.00 10.33
N ILE A 23 -50.44 19.33 11.17
CA ILE A 23 -49.27 20.12 10.75
C ILE A 23 -48.42 19.34 9.74
N ILE A 24 -48.17 18.06 9.96
CA ILE A 24 -47.39 17.22 9.03
C ILE A 24 -48.08 17.10 7.68
N ILE A 25 -49.40 16.93 7.67
CA ILE A 25 -50.19 16.88 6.42
C ILE A 25 -50.12 18.22 5.68
N VAL A 26 -50.22 19.35 6.39
CA VAL A 26 -50.12 20.68 5.79
C VAL A 26 -48.72 20.92 5.20
N ILE A 27 -47.65 20.53 5.90
CA ILE A 27 -46.27 20.62 5.39
C ILE A 27 -46.10 19.74 4.16
N GLY A 28 -46.63 18.52 4.16
CA GLY A 28 -46.59 17.62 3.00
C GLY A 28 -47.32 18.21 1.78
N ILE A 29 -48.49 18.81 1.99
CA ILE A 29 -49.24 19.48 0.92
C ILE A 29 -48.47 20.69 0.39
N ILE A 30 -47.85 21.49 1.26
CA ILE A 30 -47.02 22.62 0.85
C ILE A 30 -45.84 22.13 0.01
N LEU A 31 -45.11 21.10 0.45
CA LEU A 31 -43.96 20.56 -0.30
C LEU A 31 -44.37 20.04 -1.68
N VAL A 32 -45.51 19.35 -1.79
CA VAL A 32 -46.03 18.88 -3.08
C VAL A 32 -46.44 20.04 -3.99
N ILE A 33 -47.10 21.06 -3.45
CA ILE A 33 -47.47 22.27 -4.21
C ILE A 33 -46.21 23.02 -4.66
N THR A 34 -45.21 23.13 -3.79
CA THR A 34 -43.92 23.78 -4.09
C THR A 34 -43.21 23.01 -5.21
N ALA A 35 -43.12 21.68 -5.10
CA ALA A 35 -42.57 20.84 -6.16
C ALA A 35 -43.32 21.02 -7.48
N VAL A 36 -44.65 21.00 -7.49
CA VAL A 36 -45.45 21.18 -8.72
C VAL A 36 -45.29 22.57 -9.35
N ILE A 37 -45.10 23.62 -8.54
CA ILE A 37 -44.91 25.00 -9.02
C ILE A 37 -43.51 25.20 -9.60
N PHE A 38 -42.46 24.66 -8.95
CA PHE A 38 -41.06 24.89 -9.35
C PHE A 38 -40.49 23.81 -10.29
N TYR A 39 -41.15 22.66 -10.42
CA TYR A 39 -40.73 21.58 -11.32
C TYR A 39 -40.66 21.98 -12.81
N PRO A 40 -41.60 22.79 -13.37
CA PRO A 40 -41.51 23.22 -14.75
C PRO A 40 -40.27 24.07 -15.04
N ASP A 41 -39.91 24.99 -14.14
CA ASP A 41 -38.75 25.87 -14.30
C ASP A 41 -37.44 25.12 -14.11
N ALA A 42 -37.35 24.25 -13.08
CA ALA A 42 -36.20 23.38 -12.87
C ALA A 42 -35.97 22.45 -14.06
N ARG A 43 -37.05 21.89 -14.62
CA ARG A 43 -36.97 21.06 -15.83
C ARG A 43 -36.56 21.86 -17.06
N ALA A 44 -37.10 23.06 -17.25
CA ALA A 44 -36.72 23.94 -18.36
C ALA A 44 -35.24 24.35 -18.29
N GLN A 45 -34.71 24.55 -17.08
CA GLN A 45 -33.30 24.88 -16.87
C GLN A 45 -32.37 23.69 -17.15
N ILE A 46 -32.77 22.47 -16.78
CA ILE A 46 -32.04 21.24 -17.14
C ILE A 46 -32.10 20.98 -18.65
N GLU A 47 -33.25 21.20 -19.30
CA GLU A 47 -33.41 21.06 -20.75
C GLU A 47 -32.61 22.14 -21.53
N ASN A 48 -32.53 23.38 -21.02
CA ASN A 48 -31.64 24.42 -21.57
C ASN A 48 -30.16 24.06 -21.42
N ASN A 49 -29.73 23.58 -20.24
CA ASN A 49 -28.35 23.17 -20.02
C ASN A 49 -27.96 21.97 -20.91
N ARG A 50 -28.90 21.05 -21.16
CA ARG A 50 -28.71 19.96 -22.13
C ARG A 50 -28.66 20.48 -23.57
N ALA A 51 -29.47 21.46 -23.94
CA ALA A 51 -29.45 22.04 -25.28
C ALA A 51 -28.17 22.84 -25.56
N GLU A 52 -27.55 23.44 -24.55
CA GLU A 52 -26.22 24.08 -24.66
C GLU A 52 -25.08 23.06 -24.79
N ALA A 53 -25.16 21.91 -24.09
CA ALA A 53 -24.15 20.86 -24.17
C ALA A 53 -24.14 20.08 -25.52
N PHE A 54 -25.20 20.20 -26.33
CA PHE A 54 -25.33 19.53 -27.63
C PHE A 54 -25.33 20.47 -28.83
N GLN A 55 -24.94 21.74 -28.68
CA GLN A 55 -24.69 22.59 -29.85
C GLN A 55 -23.43 22.12 -30.57
N PRO A 56 -23.48 21.81 -31.89
CA PRO A 56 -22.27 21.56 -32.65
C PRO A 56 -21.46 22.86 -32.69
N THR A 57 -20.21 22.79 -32.24
CA THR A 57 -19.22 23.85 -32.41
C THR A 57 -19.25 24.32 -33.88
N PRO A 58 -19.33 25.63 -34.18
CA PRO A 58 -19.28 26.08 -35.56
C PRO A 58 -17.96 25.61 -36.18
N THR A 59 -18.05 24.85 -37.26
CA THR A 59 -16.88 24.54 -38.10
C THR A 59 -16.32 25.86 -38.60
N GLU A 60 -15.21 26.32 -38.01
CA GLU A 60 -14.45 27.41 -38.60
C GLU A 60 -14.00 26.96 -39.99
N THR A 61 -14.50 27.66 -41.00
CA THR A 61 -13.97 27.53 -42.36
C THR A 61 -12.61 28.20 -42.36
N VAL A 62 -11.56 27.41 -42.16
CA VAL A 62 -10.18 27.86 -42.31
C VAL A 62 -10.01 28.32 -43.76
N THR A 63 -9.90 29.63 -43.93
CA THR A 63 -9.47 30.20 -45.21
C THR A 63 -8.00 29.81 -45.38
N PRO A 64 -7.55 29.26 -46.53
CA PRO A 64 -6.16 28.88 -46.69
C PRO A 64 -5.27 30.12 -46.53
N ILE A 65 -4.53 30.16 -45.42
CA ILE A 65 -3.50 31.16 -45.18
C ILE A 65 -2.37 30.86 -46.16
N ALA A 66 -1.95 31.89 -46.90
CA ALA A 66 -0.80 31.81 -47.78
C ALA A 66 0.40 31.23 -47.03
N THR A 67 1.05 30.24 -47.65
CA THR A 67 2.23 29.55 -47.13
C THR A 67 3.35 30.55 -46.84
N ASN A 68 3.43 30.99 -45.58
CA ASN A 68 4.65 31.61 -45.09
C ASN A 68 5.70 30.50 -44.93
N ALA A 69 6.91 30.80 -45.41
CA ALA A 69 8.07 29.94 -45.32
C ALA A 69 8.29 29.41 -43.87
N PRO A 70 8.89 28.21 -43.70
CA PRO A 70 9.02 27.58 -42.39
C PRO A 70 9.67 28.52 -41.37
N ILE A 71 8.99 28.71 -40.24
CA ILE A 71 9.54 29.33 -39.05
C ILE A 71 10.61 28.36 -38.53
N PRO A 72 11.86 28.80 -38.27
CA PRO A 72 12.85 27.97 -37.62
C PRO A 72 12.26 27.47 -36.30
N THR A 73 12.32 26.17 -36.08
CA THR A 73 11.99 25.53 -34.81
C THR A 73 12.69 26.33 -33.71
N ASP A 74 11.96 26.82 -32.71
CA ASP A 74 12.59 27.37 -31.51
C ASP A 74 13.59 26.30 -31.03
N GLN A 75 14.86 26.68 -30.99
CA GLN A 75 15.87 25.82 -30.38
C GLN A 75 15.39 25.55 -28.94
N PRO A 76 15.48 24.31 -28.44
CA PRO A 76 15.25 24.08 -27.02
C PRO A 76 16.08 25.09 -26.23
N GLU A 77 15.47 25.78 -25.27
CA GLU A 77 16.22 26.64 -24.35
C GLU A 77 17.40 25.82 -23.83
N PRO A 78 18.64 26.34 -23.91
CA PRO A 78 19.77 25.63 -23.36
C PRO A 78 19.48 25.40 -21.87
N VAL A 79 19.40 24.12 -21.48
CA VAL A 79 19.36 23.71 -20.08
C VAL A 79 20.44 24.50 -19.35
N ASN A 80 20.05 25.23 -18.31
CA ASN A 80 20.99 26.05 -17.54
C ASN A 80 22.17 25.18 -17.09
N PRO A 81 23.40 25.41 -17.59
CA PRO A 81 24.55 24.57 -17.26
C PRO A 81 24.96 24.69 -15.79
N ASP A 82 24.46 25.69 -15.06
CA ASP A 82 24.65 25.77 -13.60
C ASP A 82 23.82 24.72 -12.84
N LEU A 83 22.82 24.09 -13.46
CA LEU A 83 22.13 22.89 -12.92
C LEU A 83 22.94 21.59 -13.13
N LEU A 84 24.07 21.66 -13.82
CA LEU A 84 24.92 20.52 -14.20
C LEU A 84 26.26 20.51 -13.45
N ALA A 85 26.43 21.34 -12.42
CA ALA A 85 27.66 21.42 -11.62
C ALA A 85 27.52 20.71 -10.26
N PHE A 86 27.16 19.42 -10.27
CA PHE A 86 26.93 18.68 -9.02
C PHE A 86 27.68 17.34 -8.93
N PRO A 87 29.03 17.34 -8.88
CA PRO A 87 29.80 16.11 -8.82
C PRO A 87 29.77 15.39 -7.45
N SER A 88 28.87 15.77 -6.52
CA SER A 88 28.77 15.17 -5.19
C SER A 88 27.34 14.95 -4.64
N GLN A 89 26.27 15.27 -5.39
CA GLN A 89 24.95 15.50 -4.78
C GLN A 89 23.92 14.37 -4.92
N PHE A 90 24.13 13.42 -5.81
CA PHE A 90 23.05 12.46 -6.13
C PHE A 90 22.91 11.33 -5.10
N GLY A 91 24.01 10.96 -4.41
CA GLY A 91 24.02 9.97 -3.35
C GLY A 91 23.64 8.56 -3.82
N SER A 92 23.51 7.64 -2.85
CA SER A 92 23.06 6.27 -3.07
C SER A 92 21.75 6.02 -2.33
N LEU A 93 20.83 5.31 -2.97
CA LEU A 93 19.64 4.77 -2.33
C LEU A 93 19.95 3.40 -1.74
N ILE A 94 19.49 3.14 -0.53
CA ILE A 94 19.40 1.81 0.06
C ILE A 94 17.93 1.40 0.03
N LEU A 95 17.61 0.36 -0.72
CA LEU A 95 16.27 -0.14 -0.96
C LEU A 95 16.12 -1.52 -0.32
N SER A 96 15.04 -1.73 0.42
CA SER A 96 14.59 -3.08 0.82
C SER A 96 13.66 -3.61 -0.25
N ILE A 97 14.01 -4.71 -0.92
CA ILE A 97 13.26 -5.25 -2.07
C ILE A 97 12.96 -6.73 -1.84
N ARG A 98 11.69 -7.09 -2.05
CA ARG A 98 11.23 -8.47 -1.97
C ARG A 98 11.78 -9.33 -3.10
N GLU A 99 12.24 -10.52 -2.73
CA GLU A 99 12.67 -11.58 -3.63
C GLU A 99 12.02 -12.89 -3.22
N GLY A 100 10.81 -13.14 -3.71
CA GLY A 100 10.06 -14.31 -3.28
C GLY A 100 9.58 -14.20 -1.84
N LYS A 101 9.94 -15.17 -1.01
CA LYS A 101 9.57 -15.15 0.42
C LYS A 101 10.51 -14.30 1.28
N ASP A 102 11.68 -13.95 0.76
CA ASP A 102 12.73 -13.23 1.48
C ASP A 102 12.75 -11.76 1.01
N VAL A 103 13.38 -10.88 1.78
CA VAL A 103 13.55 -9.46 1.45
C VAL A 103 14.98 -9.08 1.76
N HIS A 104 15.64 -8.40 0.84
CA HIS A 104 17.03 -8.00 0.99
C HIS A 104 17.22 -6.52 0.74
N LEU A 105 18.28 -5.99 1.33
CA LEU A 105 18.78 -4.65 1.05
C LEU A 105 19.61 -4.62 -0.24
N PHE A 106 19.41 -3.57 -1.02
CA PHE A 106 20.11 -3.25 -2.25
C PHE A 106 20.57 -1.79 -2.25
N THR A 107 21.71 -1.51 -2.87
CA THR A 107 22.13 -0.16 -3.21
C THR A 107 21.76 0.16 -4.67
N TYR A 108 21.32 1.39 -4.93
CA TYR A 108 21.02 1.90 -6.27
C TYR A 108 21.44 3.36 -6.41
N GLN A 109 22.10 3.71 -7.50
CA GLN A 109 22.45 5.10 -7.82
C GLN A 109 21.76 5.52 -9.13
N PRO A 110 20.62 6.21 -9.06
CA PRO A 110 19.84 6.58 -10.26
C PRO A 110 20.49 7.67 -11.11
N PHE A 111 21.33 8.53 -10.51
CA PHE A 111 22.00 9.62 -11.21
C PHE A 111 23.51 9.52 -10.97
N LEU A 112 24.25 8.98 -11.94
CA LEU A 112 25.72 9.11 -12.01
C LEU A 112 26.05 10.09 -13.12
N GLU A 113 26.78 11.15 -12.83
CA GLU A 113 27.35 12.00 -13.88
C GLU A 113 28.31 11.14 -14.70
N ASP A 114 28.02 10.96 -16.00
CA ASP A 114 28.98 10.28 -16.87
C ASP A 114 30.21 11.17 -17.08
N TRP A 115 31.37 10.57 -17.39
CA TRP A 115 32.61 11.31 -17.64
C TRP A 115 32.49 12.30 -18.83
N SER A 116 31.41 12.23 -19.62
CA SER A 116 31.19 13.11 -20.76
C SER A 116 30.56 14.44 -20.37
N GLY A 117 29.94 14.55 -19.18
CA GLY A 117 29.23 15.75 -18.73
C GLY A 117 27.96 16.05 -19.54
N ILE A 118 27.44 15.06 -20.28
CA ILE A 118 26.27 15.19 -21.16
C ILE A 118 25.23 14.07 -20.93
N GLY A 119 25.45 13.17 -19.98
CA GLY A 119 24.53 12.09 -19.65
C GLY A 119 24.62 11.64 -18.20
N TYR A 120 23.48 11.18 -17.67
CA TYR A 120 23.43 10.45 -16.41
C TYR A 120 23.38 8.94 -16.71
N ALA A 121 24.31 8.15 -16.20
CA ALA A 121 24.23 6.70 -16.21
C ALA A 121 23.74 6.22 -14.83
N ALA A 122 22.84 5.26 -14.74
CA ALA A 122 22.53 4.66 -13.44
C ALA A 122 23.57 3.57 -13.13
N LEU A 123 24.01 3.45 -11.86
CA LEU A 123 24.63 2.19 -11.43
C LEU A 123 23.54 1.13 -11.23
N PRO A 124 23.82 -0.13 -11.58
CA PRO A 124 22.85 -1.20 -11.40
C PRO A 124 22.52 -1.38 -9.92
N LEU A 125 21.30 -1.85 -9.68
CA LEU A 125 20.88 -2.33 -8.38
C LEU A 125 21.84 -3.42 -7.89
N THR A 126 22.40 -3.29 -6.69
CA THR A 126 23.43 -4.21 -6.18
C THR A 126 23.02 -4.70 -4.78
N ARG A 127 23.00 -6.02 -4.57
CA ARG A 127 22.59 -6.61 -3.30
C ARG A 127 23.66 -6.37 -2.22
N ILE A 128 23.25 -6.04 -1.00
CA ILE A 128 24.17 -5.82 0.14
C ILE A 128 23.86 -6.69 1.38
N THR A 129 22.76 -7.45 1.36
CA THR A 129 22.43 -8.46 2.39
C THR A 129 22.00 -9.76 1.73
N SER A 130 22.09 -10.90 2.42
CA SER A 130 21.69 -12.19 1.87
C SER A 130 21.20 -13.13 2.98
N GLY A 131 20.34 -14.07 2.62
CA GLY A 131 19.88 -15.14 3.51
C GLY A 131 18.37 -15.37 3.39
N PRO A 132 17.82 -16.37 4.10
CA PRO A 132 16.39 -16.66 4.10
C PRO A 132 15.64 -15.77 5.10
N PHE A 133 15.83 -14.45 5.00
CA PHE A 133 15.37 -13.48 5.98
C PHE A 133 14.61 -12.33 5.31
N LEU A 134 13.91 -11.56 6.13
CA LEU A 134 13.23 -10.35 5.70
C LEU A 134 13.98 -9.15 6.27
N ASP A 135 14.88 -8.54 5.48
CA ASP A 135 15.64 -7.35 5.86
C ASP A 135 14.93 -6.09 5.34
N ILE A 136 14.21 -5.38 6.21
CA ILE A 136 13.26 -4.31 5.84
C ILE A 136 13.59 -2.96 6.48
N THR A 137 12.91 -1.90 6.00
CA THR A 137 12.92 -0.55 6.58
C THR A 137 14.35 -0.05 6.90
N PRO A 138 15.25 0.02 5.91
CA PRO A 138 16.63 0.43 6.14
C PRO A 138 16.70 1.92 6.51
N SER A 139 17.75 2.28 7.26
CA SER A 139 18.03 3.63 7.71
C SER A 139 19.53 3.85 7.80
N VAL A 140 20.06 4.70 6.91
CA VAL A 140 21.48 5.01 6.84
C VAL A 140 21.87 5.99 7.94
N SER A 141 23.02 5.76 8.59
CA SER A 141 23.57 6.68 9.59
C SER A 141 23.99 8.02 8.95
N PRO A 142 24.02 9.13 9.72
CA PRO A 142 24.36 10.45 9.17
C PRO A 142 25.73 10.53 8.49
N ASP A 143 26.69 9.72 8.93
CA ASP A 143 28.03 9.62 8.33
C ASP A 143 28.10 8.68 7.12
N GLY A 144 27.00 7.99 6.80
CA GLY A 144 26.88 7.06 5.68
C GLY A 144 27.61 5.73 5.85
N SER A 145 28.11 5.41 7.05
CA SER A 145 28.95 4.22 7.28
C SER A 145 28.16 3.00 7.76
N LEU A 146 26.97 3.20 8.35
CA LEU A 146 26.13 2.15 8.93
C LEU A 146 24.73 2.18 8.32
N VAL A 147 24.07 1.01 8.31
CA VAL A 147 22.64 0.89 8.01
C VAL A 147 21.96 0.15 9.15
N ALA A 148 21.02 0.82 9.82
CA ALA A 148 20.08 0.17 10.72
C ALA A 148 18.90 -0.37 9.91
N PHE A 149 18.46 -1.59 10.17
CA PHE A 149 17.33 -2.20 9.46
C PHE A 149 16.66 -3.26 10.34
N ALA A 150 15.40 -3.57 10.08
CA ALA A 150 14.68 -4.61 10.82
C ALA A 150 14.87 -5.97 10.14
N SER A 151 15.07 -7.03 10.92
CA SER A 151 15.25 -8.38 10.39
C SER A 151 14.69 -9.46 11.32
N ASN A 152 14.14 -10.51 10.73
CA ASN A 152 13.64 -11.69 11.45
C ASN A 152 14.68 -12.82 11.59
N ARG A 153 15.96 -12.54 11.34
CA ARG A 153 17.01 -13.57 11.19
C ARG A 153 17.27 -14.45 12.42
N ASN A 154 16.92 -13.97 13.60
CA ASN A 154 17.05 -14.70 14.86
C ASN A 154 15.71 -15.24 15.40
N GLY A 155 14.63 -15.13 14.62
CA GLY A 155 13.28 -15.52 15.00
C GLY A 155 12.38 -14.31 15.21
N PRO A 156 12.51 -13.57 16.33
CA PRO A 156 11.86 -12.27 16.51
C PRO A 156 12.33 -11.24 15.48
N TRP A 157 11.53 -10.18 15.31
CA TRP A 157 11.94 -9.01 14.55
C TRP A 157 12.73 -8.07 15.43
N ASP A 158 14.01 -7.93 15.10
CA ASP A 158 14.94 -7.06 15.80
C ASP A 158 15.57 -6.07 14.82
N ILE A 159 16.09 -4.98 15.35
CA ILE A 159 16.95 -4.06 14.61
C ILE A 159 18.37 -4.64 14.55
N PHE A 160 18.96 -4.59 13.36
CA PHE A 160 20.33 -4.94 13.08
C PHE A 160 21.07 -3.76 12.48
N ILE A 161 22.38 -3.70 12.71
CA ILE A 161 23.28 -2.69 12.13
C ILE A 161 24.23 -3.39 11.17
N LEU A 162 24.22 -2.97 9.91
CA LEU A 162 25.19 -3.35 8.88
C LEU A 162 26.26 -2.27 8.78
N ASP A 163 27.53 -2.63 8.99
CA ASP A 163 28.67 -1.79 8.64
C ASP A 163 28.95 -1.93 7.13
N LEU A 164 28.84 -0.81 6.42
CA LEU A 164 28.97 -0.78 4.96
C LEU A 164 30.43 -0.93 4.46
N ASN A 165 31.42 -0.73 5.34
CA ASN A 165 32.84 -0.89 5.01
C ASN A 165 33.30 -2.34 5.16
N SER A 166 32.89 -2.98 6.26
CA SER A 166 33.29 -4.36 6.58
C SER A 166 32.32 -5.41 6.06
N GLY A 167 31.04 -5.06 5.87
CA GLY A 167 29.95 -5.98 5.60
C GLY A 167 29.48 -6.76 6.83
N GLU A 168 29.99 -6.43 8.02
CA GLU A 168 29.58 -7.09 9.26
C GLU A 168 28.19 -6.63 9.68
N ILE A 169 27.39 -7.58 10.17
CA ILE A 169 26.04 -7.31 10.69
C ILE A 169 26.01 -7.68 12.18
N GLU A 170 25.62 -6.72 13.01
CA GLU A 170 25.40 -6.93 14.45
C GLU A 170 23.93 -6.73 14.84
N GLN A 171 23.50 -7.46 15.86
CA GLN A 171 22.16 -7.33 16.44
C GLN A 171 22.13 -6.15 17.43
N PHE A 172 21.20 -5.21 17.23
CA PHE A 172 21.01 -4.03 18.08
C PHE A 172 19.99 -4.29 19.19
N THR A 173 18.76 -4.66 18.83
CA THR A 173 17.73 -5.09 19.79
C THR A 173 17.73 -6.62 19.95
N ASP A 174 17.36 -7.09 21.13
CA ASP A 174 17.22 -8.53 21.41
C ASP A 174 16.00 -8.72 22.32
N THR A 175 14.82 -8.54 21.72
CA THR A 175 13.54 -8.63 22.44
C THR A 175 12.57 -9.61 21.76
N TYR A 176 11.49 -9.95 22.46
CA TYR A 176 10.38 -10.72 21.85
C TYR A 176 9.33 -9.81 21.19
N ALA A 177 9.47 -8.49 21.33
CA ALA A 177 8.64 -7.56 20.61
C ALA A 177 9.04 -7.55 19.13
N TYR A 178 8.17 -7.04 18.28
CA TYR A 178 8.61 -6.59 16.96
C TYR A 178 9.24 -5.24 17.10
N ASP A 179 10.50 -5.11 16.72
CA ASP A 179 11.22 -3.84 16.62
C ASP A 179 11.48 -3.53 15.13
N GLY A 180 11.02 -2.36 14.66
CA GLY A 180 10.98 -2.01 13.23
C GLY A 180 11.19 -0.52 12.95
N ASN A 181 11.22 -0.14 11.66
CA ASN A 181 11.31 1.25 11.20
C ASN A 181 12.34 2.12 11.96
N PRO A 182 13.63 1.75 11.98
CA PRO A 182 14.65 2.52 12.67
C PRO A 182 14.92 3.87 11.99
N THR A 183 15.26 4.89 12.77
CA THR A 183 15.72 6.20 12.30
C THR A 183 16.84 6.73 13.18
N TRP A 184 17.92 7.18 12.56
CA TRP A 184 19.09 7.71 13.26
C TRP A 184 18.87 9.12 13.74
N SER A 185 19.37 9.44 14.94
CA SER A 185 19.58 10.82 15.32
C SER A 185 20.64 11.47 14.43
N PRO A 186 20.56 12.80 14.17
CA PRO A 186 21.50 13.48 13.27
C PRO A 186 22.95 13.50 13.76
N ASP A 187 23.16 13.28 15.06
CA ASP A 187 24.48 13.14 15.66
C ASP A 187 25.02 11.68 15.63
N GLY A 188 24.23 10.72 15.13
CA GLY A 188 24.60 9.31 15.02
C GLY A 188 24.69 8.57 16.37
N GLN A 189 24.27 9.17 17.48
CA GLN A 189 24.43 8.59 18.82
C GLN A 189 23.20 7.79 19.29
N TRP A 190 22.06 7.96 18.63
CA TRP A 190 20.79 7.38 19.03
C TRP A 190 20.04 6.79 17.83
N LEU A 191 19.23 5.79 18.13
CA LEU A 191 18.21 5.27 17.23
C LEU A 191 16.84 5.49 17.86
N ALA A 192 15.89 6.00 17.08
CA ALA A 192 14.47 5.81 17.36
C ALA A 192 13.95 4.67 16.49
N TYR A 193 12.99 3.91 17.00
CA TYR A 193 12.38 2.78 16.30
C TYR A 193 10.99 2.54 16.86
N GLU A 194 10.13 1.88 16.09
CA GLU A 194 8.85 1.41 16.61
C GLU A 194 8.99 0.04 17.26
N SER A 195 8.22 -0.22 18.31
CA SER A 195 8.22 -1.49 19.03
C SER A 195 6.80 -1.94 19.33
N TYR A 196 6.48 -3.21 19.05
CA TYR A 196 5.17 -3.78 19.33
C TYR A 196 5.10 -4.32 20.76
N ARG A 197 4.58 -3.51 21.68
CA ARG A 197 4.51 -3.81 23.12
C ARG A 197 3.07 -3.67 23.60
N VAL A 198 2.62 -4.63 24.42
CA VAL A 198 1.28 -4.59 25.04
C VAL A 198 0.15 -4.42 24.01
N ASN A 199 0.23 -5.19 22.91
CA ASN A 199 -0.72 -5.17 21.79
C ASN A 199 -0.83 -3.82 21.04
N ASN A 200 0.16 -2.93 21.17
CA ASN A 200 0.21 -1.66 20.48
C ASN A 200 1.62 -1.36 19.92
N LEU A 201 1.71 -0.53 18.88
CA LEU A 201 2.98 0.03 18.41
C LEU A 201 3.29 1.31 19.18
N GLU A 202 4.52 1.43 19.67
CA GLU A 202 5.03 2.60 20.38
C GLU A 202 6.41 2.97 19.85
N ILE A 203 6.79 4.25 19.94
CA ILE A 203 8.13 4.71 19.58
C ILE A 203 9.06 4.65 20.78
N LEU A 204 10.21 4.03 20.59
CA LEU A 204 11.29 3.94 21.57
C LEU A 204 12.54 4.66 21.03
N ILE A 205 13.40 5.10 21.95
CA ILE A 205 14.70 5.68 21.69
C ILE A 205 15.76 4.93 22.48
N GLN A 206 16.91 4.65 21.88
CA GLN A 206 18.02 3.97 22.54
C GLN A 206 19.37 4.48 22.05
N ASP A 207 20.34 4.60 22.95
CA ASP A 207 21.70 4.98 22.57
C ASP A 207 22.38 3.85 21.78
N ILE A 208 23.20 4.20 20.78
CA ILE A 208 23.83 3.21 19.90
C ILE A 208 24.73 2.22 20.66
N ASN A 209 25.30 2.66 21.80
CA ASN A 209 26.12 1.83 22.67
C ASN A 209 25.30 0.99 23.68
N ARG A 210 23.97 1.19 23.74
CA ARG A 210 23.01 0.50 24.61
C ARG A 210 23.34 0.59 26.10
N THR A 211 23.95 1.70 26.51
CA THR A 211 24.42 1.94 27.88
C THR A 211 23.34 2.52 28.80
N SER A 212 22.37 3.23 28.23
CA SER A 212 21.33 3.96 28.97
C SER A 212 20.00 3.22 29.09
N GLY A 213 19.86 2.09 28.38
CA GLY A 213 18.61 1.34 28.26
C GLY A 213 17.64 1.98 27.25
N GLU A 214 16.48 1.36 27.09
CA GLU A 214 15.43 1.84 26.20
C GLU A 214 14.61 2.96 26.86
N ILE A 215 14.29 4.00 26.09
CA ILE A 215 13.49 5.14 26.53
C ILE A 215 12.18 5.15 25.71
N PRO A 216 11.01 4.92 26.33
CA PRO A 216 9.74 5.08 25.62
C PRO A 216 9.50 6.56 25.32
N LEU A 217 9.34 6.90 24.04
CA LEU A 217 8.98 8.24 23.59
C LEU A 217 7.47 8.46 23.65
N THR A 218 6.71 7.43 23.29
CA THR A 218 5.25 7.43 23.30
C THR A 218 4.68 6.38 24.26
N ASN A 219 3.43 6.57 24.63
CA ASN A 219 2.64 5.62 25.42
C ASN A 219 1.15 5.99 25.31
N HIS A 220 0.47 5.43 24.31
CA HIS A 220 -0.94 5.75 24.03
C HIS A 220 -1.72 4.49 23.61
N PRO A 221 -3.04 4.37 23.88
CA PRO A 221 -3.83 3.22 23.38
C PRO A 221 -3.95 3.09 21.85
N GLY A 222 -3.46 4.07 21.09
CA GLY A 222 -3.45 4.06 19.63
C GLY A 222 -2.03 3.83 19.17
N ALA A 223 -1.86 3.10 18.07
CA ALA A 223 -0.56 2.79 17.50
C ALA A 223 0.17 4.05 17.06
N ASP A 224 1.42 4.18 17.50
CA ASP A 224 2.41 5.17 17.07
C ASP A 224 3.55 4.44 16.33
N PHE A 225 3.81 4.78 15.06
CA PHE A 225 4.68 4.00 14.17
C PHE A 225 5.35 4.87 13.07
N ALA A 226 6.24 4.26 12.27
CA ALA A 226 7.00 4.91 11.21
C ALA A 226 7.71 6.21 11.66
N PRO A 227 8.59 6.16 12.68
CA PRO A 227 9.28 7.35 13.18
C PRO A 227 10.31 7.87 12.16
N ASN A 228 10.45 9.18 12.08
CA ASN A 228 11.52 9.85 11.33
C ASN A 228 12.13 10.97 12.17
N TRP A 229 13.43 10.86 12.46
CA TRP A 229 14.14 11.87 13.23
C TRP A 229 14.45 13.08 12.35
N SER A 230 14.06 14.27 12.80
CA SER A 230 14.41 15.50 12.10
C SER A 230 15.92 15.69 12.06
N GLN A 231 16.47 16.13 10.93
CA GLN A 231 17.89 16.45 10.78
C GLN A 231 18.36 17.60 11.71
N GLN A 232 17.43 18.37 12.29
CA GLN A 232 17.72 19.35 13.34
C GLN A 232 17.83 18.73 14.76
N GLY A 233 17.45 17.46 14.92
CA GLY A 233 17.77 16.62 16.07
C GLY A 233 16.85 16.70 17.29
N ARG A 234 15.89 17.64 17.34
CA ARG A 234 14.98 17.81 18.49
C ARG A 234 13.55 17.35 18.29
N LEU A 235 13.17 17.03 17.05
CA LEU A 235 11.84 16.55 16.71
C LEU A 235 11.93 15.13 16.14
N ILE A 236 10.98 14.29 16.53
CA ILE A 236 10.73 12.99 15.89
C ILE A 236 9.29 13.01 15.41
N VAL A 237 9.09 12.89 14.11
CA VAL A 237 7.75 12.75 13.51
C VAL A 237 7.39 11.27 13.42
N PHE A 238 6.11 10.93 13.52
CA PHE A 238 5.59 9.57 13.43
C PHE A 238 4.12 9.59 13.01
N VAL A 239 3.62 8.44 12.56
CA VAL A 239 2.20 8.21 12.29
C VAL A 239 1.53 7.75 13.58
N SER A 240 0.33 8.25 13.85
CA SER A 240 -0.40 7.94 15.06
C SER A 240 -1.88 7.75 14.79
N THR A 241 -2.46 6.73 15.43
CA THR A 241 -3.91 6.41 15.33
C THR A 241 -4.72 6.92 16.52
N ARG A 242 -4.15 7.77 17.38
CA ARG A 242 -4.75 8.21 18.65
C ARG A 242 -6.13 8.86 18.54
N ASN A 243 -6.45 9.44 17.38
CA ASN A 243 -7.75 10.05 17.09
C ASN A 243 -8.70 9.13 16.30
N GLY A 244 -8.41 7.83 16.20
CA GLY A 244 -9.24 6.85 15.47
C GLY A 244 -9.04 6.83 13.95
N ARG A 245 -8.00 7.51 13.46
CA ARG A 245 -7.52 7.48 12.07
C ARG A 245 -6.00 7.73 12.06
N GLN A 246 -5.31 7.32 11.00
CA GLN A 246 -3.90 7.62 10.81
C GLN A 246 -3.70 9.14 10.59
N GLU A 247 -2.82 9.74 11.37
CA GLU A 247 -2.43 11.15 11.27
C GLU A 247 -0.94 11.31 11.54
N ILE A 248 -0.36 12.42 11.08
CA ILE A 248 1.04 12.75 11.34
C ILE A 248 1.16 13.55 12.64
N TRP A 249 2.05 13.12 13.52
CA TRP A 249 2.34 13.73 14.81
C TRP A 249 3.86 13.90 14.95
N TYR A 250 4.30 14.87 15.76
CA TYR A 250 5.70 14.95 16.18
C TYR A 250 5.83 15.02 17.69
N ALA A 251 6.92 14.48 18.21
CA ALA A 251 7.34 14.65 19.59
C ALA A 251 8.52 15.62 19.67
N ASP A 252 8.40 16.60 20.56
CA ASP A 252 9.52 17.49 20.93
C ASP A 252 10.31 16.87 22.09
N LEU A 253 11.58 16.53 21.83
CA LEU A 253 12.45 15.91 22.81
C LEU A 253 12.79 16.82 23.99
N ASP A 254 12.75 18.14 23.80
CA ASP A 254 13.00 19.13 24.86
C ASP A 254 11.73 19.42 25.70
N SER A 255 10.57 18.92 25.29
CA SER A 255 9.31 19.06 26.05
C SER A 255 9.37 18.31 27.39
N ASN A 256 8.83 18.95 28.43
CA ASN A 256 8.65 18.36 29.75
C ASN A 256 7.25 17.78 29.97
N GLU A 257 6.39 17.81 28.96
CA GLU A 257 5.06 17.19 29.01
C GLU A 257 5.16 15.67 29.07
N VAL A 258 4.15 15.03 29.69
CA VAL A 258 4.07 13.57 29.79
C VAL A 258 3.78 12.94 28.43
N ASP A 259 2.84 13.52 27.67
CA ASP A 259 2.63 13.22 26.26
C ASP A 259 3.27 14.34 25.44
N LYS A 260 4.32 14.00 24.70
CA LYS A 260 5.12 14.96 23.92
C LYS A 260 4.53 15.20 22.52
N ALA A 261 3.50 14.45 22.15
CA ALA A 261 2.99 14.43 20.78
C ALA A 261 2.15 15.65 20.45
N VAL A 262 2.43 16.24 19.30
CA VAL A 262 1.69 17.37 18.74
C VAL A 262 1.24 17.02 17.32
N LEU A 263 -0.05 17.24 17.03
CA LEU A 263 -0.65 16.99 15.73
C LEU A 263 -0.07 17.95 14.69
N VAL A 264 0.37 17.41 13.56
CA VAL A 264 0.69 18.20 12.36
C VAL A 264 -0.61 18.43 11.58
N ALA A 265 -0.74 19.59 10.93
CA ALA A 265 -1.84 19.83 10.00
C ALA A 265 -1.90 18.71 8.96
N ASN A 266 -3.06 18.09 8.78
CA ASN A 266 -3.20 16.91 7.94
C ASN A 266 -4.31 17.09 6.90
N LEU A 267 -4.12 16.50 5.72
CA LEU A 267 -5.16 16.37 4.71
C LEU A 267 -5.98 15.11 4.96
N PRO A 268 -7.28 15.10 4.60
CA PRO A 268 -8.08 13.88 4.68
C PRO A 268 -7.53 12.82 3.72
N GLY A 269 -7.41 11.59 4.21
CA GLY A 269 -6.94 10.44 3.44
C GLY A 269 -7.45 9.12 3.99
N LEU A 270 -7.53 8.12 3.12
CA LEU A 270 -7.80 6.72 3.43
C LEU A 270 -6.64 6.05 4.16
N SER A 271 -5.41 6.47 3.89
CA SER A 271 -4.20 6.09 4.62
C SER A 271 -3.25 7.29 4.65
N VAL A 272 -2.40 7.35 5.67
CA VAL A 272 -1.41 8.40 5.92
C VAL A 272 -0.17 7.72 6.50
N ASP A 273 0.96 7.78 5.80
CA ASP A 273 2.16 7.03 6.20
C ASP A 273 3.49 7.70 5.79
N HIS A 274 4.60 7.08 6.19
CA HIS A 274 5.97 7.37 5.79
C HIS A 274 6.37 8.86 5.87
N PRO A 275 6.24 9.53 7.03
CA PRO A 275 6.69 10.90 7.17
C PRO A 275 8.22 11.02 7.05
N ALA A 276 8.68 12.04 6.32
CA ALA A 276 10.10 12.31 6.09
C ALA A 276 10.40 13.81 6.12
N TRP A 277 11.31 14.20 7.01
CA TRP A 277 11.82 15.56 7.07
C TRP A 277 12.77 15.86 5.90
N SER A 278 12.68 17.07 5.36
CA SER A 278 13.72 17.63 4.52
C SER A 278 15.01 17.83 5.33
N PRO A 279 16.18 17.85 4.68
CA PRO A 279 17.46 17.93 5.39
C PRO A 279 17.67 19.21 6.18
N ASP A 280 17.01 20.30 5.77
CA ASP A 280 17.01 21.58 6.48
C ASP A 280 15.98 21.63 7.62
N GLY A 281 15.14 20.60 7.80
CA GLY A 281 14.07 20.52 8.80
C GLY A 281 12.91 21.49 8.59
N ARG A 282 12.82 22.10 7.41
CA ARG A 282 11.72 23.03 7.07
C ARG A 282 10.48 22.31 6.57
N TYR A 283 10.66 21.39 5.63
CA TYR A 283 9.57 20.69 4.98
C TYR A 283 9.40 19.31 5.59
N LEU A 284 8.15 18.90 5.77
CA LEU A 284 7.79 17.56 6.16
C LEU A 284 6.91 16.98 5.06
N THR A 285 7.33 15.87 4.48
CA THR A 285 6.58 15.16 3.44
C THR A 285 6.10 13.81 3.94
N TRP A 286 4.88 13.42 3.62
CA TRP A 286 4.33 12.10 3.91
C TRP A 286 3.49 11.62 2.74
N SER A 287 3.12 10.35 2.74
CA SER A 287 2.21 9.78 1.75
C SER A 287 0.78 9.77 2.25
N ILE A 288 -0.16 9.95 1.33
CA ILE A 288 -1.59 9.74 1.56
C ILE A 288 -2.18 8.90 0.42
N VAL A 289 -3.21 8.14 0.75
CA VAL A 289 -4.12 7.55 -0.24
C VAL A 289 -5.42 8.33 -0.19
N THR A 290 -5.84 8.96 -1.30
CA THR A 290 -7.12 9.69 -1.34
C THR A 290 -8.32 8.75 -1.41
N GLU A 291 -9.55 9.26 -1.26
CA GLU A 291 -10.77 8.44 -1.40
C GLU A 291 -10.92 7.85 -2.82
N GLU A 292 -10.37 8.52 -3.83
CA GLU A 292 -10.30 8.07 -5.22
C GLU A 292 -9.18 7.03 -5.48
N GLY A 293 -8.39 6.69 -4.45
CA GLY A 293 -7.27 5.76 -4.59
C GLY A 293 -6.03 6.35 -5.25
N ASN A 294 -5.85 7.68 -5.17
CA ASN A 294 -4.63 8.32 -5.62
C ASN A 294 -3.59 8.28 -4.49
N HIS A 295 -2.48 7.60 -4.74
CA HIS A 295 -1.30 7.61 -3.87
C HIS A 295 -0.51 8.89 -4.13
N SER A 296 -0.44 9.77 -3.14
CA SER A 296 0.06 11.13 -3.28
C SER A 296 1.03 11.50 -2.17
N LEU A 297 2.07 12.25 -2.52
CA LEU A 297 2.96 12.89 -1.57
C LEU A 297 2.42 14.26 -1.20
N VAL A 298 2.41 14.54 0.10
CA VAL A 298 1.93 15.78 0.68
C VAL A 298 3.04 16.42 1.47
N THR A 299 3.27 17.71 1.27
CA THR A 299 4.35 18.47 1.93
C THR A 299 3.78 19.63 2.73
N TRP A 300 4.23 19.75 3.98
CA TRP A 300 3.91 20.84 4.90
C TRP A 300 5.16 21.68 5.21
N ASP A 301 4.98 22.99 5.37
CA ASP A 301 6.05 23.93 5.71
C ASP A 301 5.98 24.27 7.21
N SER A 302 6.98 23.82 7.98
CA SER A 302 7.03 24.03 9.42
C SER A 302 7.17 25.49 9.83
N HIS A 303 7.59 26.38 8.92
CA HIS A 303 7.70 27.82 9.19
C HIS A 303 6.37 28.56 9.05
N ASP A 304 5.38 27.96 8.40
CA ASP A 304 4.02 28.49 8.26
C ASP A 304 3.01 27.40 8.67
N PRO A 305 2.98 27.04 9.97
CA PRO A 305 2.25 25.87 10.46
C PRO A 305 0.74 25.97 10.28
N ASP A 306 0.21 27.19 10.14
CA ASP A 306 -1.22 27.47 9.91
C ASP A 306 -1.63 27.24 8.44
N ARG A 307 -0.67 27.02 7.53
CA ARG A 307 -0.94 26.75 6.13
C ARG A 307 -1.19 25.27 5.90
N ASP A 308 -2.25 24.98 5.15
CA ASP A 308 -2.56 23.60 4.75
C ASP A 308 -1.42 22.99 3.92
N PRO A 309 -1.11 21.70 4.14
CA PRO A 309 -0.15 20.96 3.33
C PRO A 309 -0.55 20.92 1.85
N ILE A 310 0.43 20.79 0.95
CA ILE A 310 0.21 20.74 -0.51
C ILE A 310 0.63 19.40 -1.11
N ILE A 311 -0.12 18.94 -2.12
CA ILE A 311 0.27 17.78 -2.91
C ILE A 311 1.50 18.15 -3.76
N THR A 312 2.56 17.36 -3.64
CA THR A 312 3.86 17.58 -4.29
C THR A 312 4.11 16.61 -5.44
N GLY A 313 3.53 15.41 -5.39
CA GLY A 313 3.72 14.38 -6.39
C GLY A 313 2.85 13.16 -6.15
N SER A 314 2.96 12.15 -7.00
CA SER A 314 2.35 10.84 -6.80
C SER A 314 3.36 9.88 -6.20
N GLY A 315 2.91 8.99 -5.32
CA GLY A 315 3.74 7.94 -4.76
C GLY A 315 3.63 7.82 -3.24
N ASP A 316 4.55 7.04 -2.71
CA ASP A 316 4.70 6.63 -1.33
C ASP A 316 6.20 6.64 -0.95
N TRP A 317 6.52 6.40 0.33
CA TRP A 317 7.89 6.36 0.84
C TRP A 317 8.73 7.60 0.43
N PRO A 318 8.29 8.83 0.76
CA PRO A 318 9.05 10.02 0.42
C PRO A 318 10.42 9.99 1.09
N LEU A 319 11.45 10.31 0.31
CA LEU A 319 12.83 10.34 0.80
C LEU A 319 13.59 11.51 0.18
N TRP A 320 14.05 12.41 1.03
CA TRP A 320 14.85 13.54 0.61
C TRP A 320 16.31 13.14 0.41
N SER A 321 16.89 13.57 -0.70
CA SER A 321 18.36 13.64 -0.86
C SER A 321 18.97 14.58 0.17
N GLY A 322 20.25 14.41 0.52
CA GLY A 322 20.88 15.16 1.61
C GLY A 322 21.00 16.68 1.41
N GLY A 323 21.00 17.17 0.17
CA GLY A 323 20.90 18.62 -0.10
C GLY A 323 19.46 19.12 -0.20
N GLY A 324 18.48 18.21 -0.31
CA GLY A 324 17.05 18.48 -0.40
C GLY A 324 16.56 18.80 -1.81
N GLU A 325 17.42 18.75 -2.82
CA GLU A 325 17.08 19.10 -4.21
C GLU A 325 16.18 18.05 -4.86
N ILE A 326 16.29 16.79 -4.43
CA ILE A 326 15.56 15.65 -4.96
C ILE A 326 14.72 15.01 -3.85
N LEU A 327 13.44 14.78 -4.15
CA LEU A 327 12.52 13.97 -3.38
C LEU A 327 12.25 12.67 -4.14
N TYR A 328 12.87 11.58 -3.68
CA TYR A 328 12.63 10.23 -4.18
C TYR A 328 11.32 9.68 -3.60
N THR A 329 10.71 8.77 -4.35
CA THR A 329 9.45 8.13 -3.95
C THR A 329 9.21 6.86 -4.75
N VAL A 330 8.34 6.01 -4.22
CA VAL A 330 7.92 4.77 -4.82
C VAL A 330 6.49 4.92 -5.34
N LEU A 331 6.24 4.58 -6.61
CA LEU A 331 4.88 4.43 -7.14
C LEU A 331 4.45 2.98 -6.91
N GLU A 332 3.46 2.80 -6.04
CA GLU A 332 2.88 1.49 -5.76
C GLU A 332 1.67 1.23 -6.67
N GLY A 333 1.66 0.05 -7.28
CA GLY A 333 0.51 -0.54 -7.94
C GLY A 333 0.15 -1.88 -7.28
N PRO A 334 -0.94 -2.53 -7.71
CA PRO A 334 -1.43 -3.75 -7.05
C PRO A 334 -0.49 -4.96 -7.18
N HIS A 335 0.46 -4.95 -8.12
CA HIS A 335 1.41 -6.03 -8.45
C HIS A 335 2.79 -5.52 -8.88
N GLU A 336 2.98 -4.20 -8.92
CA GLU A 336 4.19 -3.61 -9.49
C GLU A 336 4.58 -2.36 -8.72
N THR A 337 5.88 -2.16 -8.61
CA THR A 337 6.46 -1.05 -7.88
C THR A 337 7.45 -0.33 -8.78
N TYR A 338 7.45 0.99 -8.76
CA TYR A 338 8.37 1.81 -9.55
C TYR A 338 9.05 2.86 -8.67
N LEU A 339 10.31 3.17 -8.92
CA LEU A 339 11.00 4.30 -8.30
C LEU A 339 10.89 5.53 -9.23
N THR A 340 10.55 6.68 -8.66
CA THR A 340 10.55 7.98 -9.36
C THR A 340 11.10 9.07 -8.44
N ALA A 341 11.25 10.28 -8.96
CA ALA A 341 11.69 11.42 -8.16
C ALA A 341 11.15 12.75 -8.68
N TYR A 342 10.97 13.70 -7.76
CA TYR A 342 10.51 15.07 -8.00
C TYR A 342 11.52 16.09 -7.44
N PRO A 343 11.48 17.37 -7.87
CA PRO A 343 12.23 18.44 -7.24
C PRO A 343 11.76 18.66 -5.81
N GLY A 344 12.69 18.71 -4.87
CA GLY A 344 12.36 18.88 -3.46
C GLY A 344 11.90 20.30 -3.08
N PHE A 345 12.52 21.35 -3.62
CA PHE A 345 12.35 22.72 -3.11
C PHE A 345 11.26 23.59 -3.78
N GLU A 346 10.45 23.07 -4.71
CA GLU A 346 9.51 23.92 -5.47
C GLU A 346 8.08 23.38 -5.60
N GLY A 347 7.70 22.30 -4.90
CA GLY A 347 6.33 21.76 -5.01
C GLY A 347 5.92 21.50 -6.47
N SER A 348 6.89 21.07 -7.28
CA SER A 348 6.75 20.94 -8.73
C SER A 348 6.42 19.50 -9.10
N PHE A 349 5.44 19.33 -9.97
CA PHE A 349 5.09 18.03 -10.57
C PHE A 349 6.06 17.60 -11.68
N GLN A 350 7.16 18.33 -11.88
CA GLN A 350 8.17 17.94 -12.84
C GLN A 350 8.82 16.63 -12.41
N VAL A 351 8.83 15.64 -13.29
CA VAL A 351 9.51 14.36 -13.02
C VAL A 351 11.01 14.53 -13.26
N MET A 352 11.84 14.28 -12.23
CA MET A 352 13.31 14.29 -12.34
C MET A 352 13.88 12.92 -12.69
N LEU A 353 13.29 11.86 -12.16
CA LEU A 353 13.63 10.47 -12.50
C LEU A 353 12.41 9.83 -13.15
N PRO A 354 12.44 9.46 -14.45
CA PRO A 354 11.38 8.66 -15.06
C PRO A 354 11.17 7.37 -14.27
N ALA A 355 9.92 6.92 -14.17
CA ALA A 355 9.55 5.73 -13.39
C ALA A 355 10.39 4.50 -13.81
N VAL A 356 11.24 4.03 -12.89
CA VAL A 356 12.08 2.83 -13.06
C VAL A 356 11.36 1.67 -12.38
N LYS A 357 11.02 0.62 -13.13
CA LYS A 357 10.38 -0.58 -12.56
C LYS A 357 11.34 -1.27 -11.58
N MET A 358 10.87 -1.49 -10.36
CA MET A 358 11.59 -2.29 -9.37
C MET A 358 11.32 -3.78 -9.62
N PRO A 359 12.29 -4.67 -9.34
CA PRO A 359 12.14 -6.10 -9.62
C PRO A 359 11.24 -6.84 -8.61
N GLY A 360 10.84 -6.18 -7.53
CA GLY A 360 9.91 -6.66 -6.52
C GLY A 360 9.35 -5.49 -5.71
N HIS A 361 8.45 -5.79 -4.77
CA HIS A 361 7.89 -4.79 -3.86
C HIS A 361 8.98 -4.15 -2.99
N VAL A 362 8.86 -2.85 -2.76
CA VAL A 362 9.78 -2.10 -1.90
C VAL A 362 9.22 -2.06 -0.48
N GLU A 363 9.97 -2.51 0.52
CA GLU A 363 9.58 -2.49 1.95
C GLU A 363 10.43 -1.50 2.77
N GLY A 364 10.95 -0.48 2.08
CA GLY A 364 11.67 0.63 2.70
C GLY A 364 12.76 1.20 1.81
N ILE A 365 13.07 2.46 2.05
CA ILE A 365 14.04 3.25 1.29
C ILE A 365 14.81 4.18 2.22
N SER A 366 16.10 4.35 1.98
CA SER A 366 16.97 5.30 2.70
C SER A 366 18.02 5.90 1.77
N TRP A 367 18.63 7.00 2.17
CA TRP A 367 19.58 7.75 1.35
C TRP A 367 20.94 7.89 2.05
N SER A 368 22.02 7.78 1.28
CA SER A 368 23.39 8.00 1.72
C SER A 368 24.09 9.04 0.85
N ALA A 369 24.84 9.96 1.47
CA ALA A 369 25.71 10.90 0.77
C ALA A 369 26.94 10.23 0.13
N ALA A 370 27.21 8.96 0.45
CA ALA A 370 28.35 8.23 -0.09
C ALA A 370 28.20 7.99 -1.60
N ASN A 371 29.09 8.61 -2.39
CA ASN A 371 29.16 8.45 -3.84
C ASN A 371 30.18 7.36 -4.22
N GLY A 372 29.73 6.11 -4.38
CA GLY A 372 30.43 5.06 -5.13
C GLY A 372 31.75 4.51 -4.55
N PHE A 373 32.05 3.26 -4.91
CA PHE A 373 33.31 2.50 -4.73
C PHE A 373 33.68 1.83 -3.41
N ILE A 374 33.07 2.11 -2.25
CA ILE A 374 33.38 1.28 -1.06
C ILE A 374 32.72 -0.11 -1.15
N TYR A 375 31.64 -0.24 -1.94
CA TYR A 375 30.78 -1.42 -1.95
C TYR A 375 31.28 -2.62 -2.79
N GLU A 376 32.24 -2.45 -3.70
CA GLU A 376 32.66 -3.55 -4.61
C GLU A 376 33.83 -4.40 -4.09
N SER A 377 34.54 -3.97 -3.03
CA SER A 377 35.74 -4.72 -2.59
C SER A 377 35.48 -5.81 -1.55
N ASN A 378 34.41 -5.69 -0.76
CA ASN A 378 34.12 -6.61 0.36
C ASN A 378 32.72 -7.24 0.34
N LEU A 379 31.75 -6.66 -0.39
CA LEU A 379 30.40 -7.22 -0.49
C LEU A 379 30.33 -8.06 -1.76
N ASP A 380 30.05 -9.37 -1.63
CA ASP A 380 29.67 -10.21 -2.76
C ASP A 380 28.32 -9.69 -3.26
N PRO A 381 28.21 -9.08 -4.45
CA PRO A 381 26.99 -8.42 -4.92
C PRO A 381 25.83 -9.40 -5.11
N GLY A 382 26.05 -10.71 -4.89
CA GLY A 382 25.05 -11.76 -4.99
C GLY A 382 24.42 -11.80 -6.39
N PRO A 383 23.44 -12.68 -6.61
CA PRO A 383 22.62 -12.57 -7.81
C PRO A 383 21.77 -11.29 -7.77
N GLN A 384 21.48 -10.74 -8.94
CA GLN A 384 20.44 -9.72 -9.10
C GLN A 384 19.09 -10.23 -8.59
N PRO A 385 18.14 -9.34 -8.23
CA PRO A 385 16.81 -9.75 -7.83
C PRO A 385 16.20 -10.76 -8.79
N THR A 386 15.89 -11.95 -8.29
CA THR A 386 15.31 -13.01 -9.13
C THR A 386 13.97 -13.43 -8.55
N PRO A 387 12.85 -13.18 -9.25
CA PRO A 387 11.56 -13.74 -8.86
C PRO A 387 11.67 -15.26 -8.70
N LEU A 388 11.10 -15.82 -7.63
CA LEU A 388 11.14 -17.28 -7.39
C LEU A 388 10.42 -18.07 -8.49
N TRP A 389 9.42 -17.46 -9.13
CA TRP A 389 8.64 -18.05 -10.21
C TRP A 389 8.59 -17.09 -11.39
N TYR A 390 9.21 -17.48 -12.49
CA TYR A 390 9.24 -16.73 -13.75
C TYR A 390 8.34 -17.43 -14.80
N PRO A 391 7.80 -16.70 -15.79
CA PRO A 391 7.22 -17.32 -16.98
C PRO A 391 8.23 -18.27 -17.64
N ALA A 392 7.78 -19.40 -18.19
CA ALA A 392 8.65 -20.27 -18.96
C ALA A 392 9.23 -19.51 -20.17
N GLU A 393 10.53 -19.66 -20.47
CA GLU A 393 11.11 -19.08 -21.68
C GLU A 393 10.40 -19.65 -22.92
N GLY A 394 9.83 -18.78 -23.75
CA GLY A 394 9.12 -19.13 -24.97
C GLY A 394 8.21 -18.01 -25.43
N THR A 395 7.89 -17.96 -26.72
CA THR A 395 6.89 -16.99 -27.20
C THR A 395 5.49 -17.42 -26.75
N ALA A 396 4.58 -16.47 -26.51
CA ALA A 396 3.19 -16.77 -26.16
C ALA A 396 2.51 -17.72 -27.18
N ALA A 397 2.95 -17.70 -28.44
CA ALA A 397 2.52 -18.61 -29.49
C ALA A 397 3.00 -20.06 -29.30
N GLU A 398 4.22 -20.28 -28.79
CA GLU A 398 4.72 -21.62 -28.46
C GLU A 398 3.98 -22.20 -27.26
N GLN A 399 3.76 -21.39 -26.21
CA GLN A 399 3.03 -21.80 -25.00
C GLN A 399 1.53 -22.08 -25.26
N ALA A 400 0.94 -21.48 -26.31
CA ALA A 400 -0.44 -21.70 -26.72
C ALA A 400 -0.68 -23.07 -27.36
N THR A 401 0.34 -23.68 -27.96
CA THR A 401 0.20 -24.94 -28.73
C THR A 401 0.48 -26.20 -27.91
N GLU A 402 0.99 -26.06 -26.70
CA GLU A 402 1.30 -27.18 -25.82
C GLU A 402 0.10 -27.49 -24.92
N SER A 403 -0.56 -28.63 -25.18
CA SER A 403 -1.61 -29.15 -24.30
C SER A 403 -1.02 -29.50 -22.92
N LYS A 404 -1.74 -29.15 -21.85
CA LYS A 404 -1.29 -29.32 -20.47
C LYS A 404 -2.17 -30.33 -19.72
N ASP A 405 -1.57 -31.06 -18.81
CA ASP A 405 -2.30 -31.98 -17.93
C ASP A 405 -2.85 -31.27 -16.68
N LEU A 406 -4.00 -31.76 -16.20
CA LEU A 406 -4.56 -31.39 -14.90
C LEU A 406 -4.14 -32.41 -13.83
N ILE A 407 -3.28 -31.96 -12.91
CA ILE A 407 -2.74 -32.77 -11.82
C ILE A 407 -3.64 -32.65 -10.59
N HIS A 408 -4.06 -33.80 -10.05
CA HIS A 408 -4.86 -33.85 -8.83
C HIS A 408 -3.99 -33.90 -7.57
N LEU A 409 -4.15 -32.94 -6.66
CA LEU A 409 -3.43 -32.87 -5.40
C LEU A 409 -4.18 -33.59 -4.28
N ARG A 410 -3.72 -34.79 -3.92
CA ARG A 410 -4.40 -35.66 -2.93
C ARG A 410 -4.45 -35.12 -1.50
N ASN A 411 -3.52 -34.23 -1.15
CA ASN A 411 -3.39 -33.67 0.20
C ASN A 411 -3.93 -32.23 0.27
N LEU A 412 -4.99 -31.94 -0.47
CA LEU A 412 -5.66 -30.66 -0.53
C LEU A 412 -7.17 -30.87 -0.41
N ALA A 413 -7.80 -30.21 0.55
CA ALA A 413 -9.25 -30.24 0.70
C ALA A 413 -9.87 -29.14 -0.17
N ALA A 414 -10.48 -29.52 -1.28
CA ALA A 414 -11.26 -28.64 -2.15
C ALA A 414 -12.29 -29.49 -2.92
N PRO A 415 -13.37 -28.90 -3.46
CA PRO A 415 -14.33 -29.63 -4.31
C PRO A 415 -13.65 -30.31 -5.51
N ASN A 416 -12.72 -29.60 -6.17
CA ASN A 416 -11.94 -30.08 -7.31
C ASN A 416 -10.46 -29.67 -7.15
N PRO A 417 -9.63 -30.44 -6.42
CA PRO A 417 -8.25 -30.07 -6.16
C PRO A 417 -7.36 -30.49 -7.34
N ARG A 418 -7.60 -29.89 -8.51
CA ARG A 418 -6.85 -30.11 -9.75
C ARG A 418 -6.18 -28.81 -10.17
N PHE A 419 -4.96 -28.91 -10.67
CA PHE A 419 -4.18 -27.77 -11.14
C PHE A 419 -3.58 -28.07 -12.49
N ASN A 420 -3.43 -27.04 -13.31
CA ASN A 420 -2.56 -27.11 -14.48
C ASN A 420 -1.15 -27.52 -14.03
N GLN A 421 -0.52 -28.45 -14.76
CA GLN A 421 0.81 -28.98 -14.40
C GLN A 421 1.86 -27.88 -14.13
N ASP A 422 1.78 -26.76 -14.84
CA ASP A 422 2.74 -25.65 -14.69
C ASP A 422 2.50 -24.86 -13.37
N ALA A 423 1.27 -24.87 -12.84
CA ALA A 423 0.90 -24.17 -11.61
C ALA A 423 1.22 -24.98 -10.34
N VAL A 424 1.37 -26.31 -10.45
CA VAL A 424 1.55 -27.20 -9.29
C VAL A 424 2.77 -26.84 -8.45
N GLY A 425 3.90 -26.56 -9.12
CA GLY A 425 5.16 -26.21 -8.47
C GLY A 425 5.04 -24.93 -7.65
N SER A 426 4.50 -23.89 -8.27
CA SER A 426 4.27 -22.59 -7.62
C SER A 426 3.30 -22.72 -6.45
N PHE A 427 2.12 -23.33 -6.66
CA PHE A 427 1.13 -23.51 -5.59
C PHE A 427 1.70 -24.28 -4.38
N SER A 428 2.41 -25.37 -4.64
CA SER A 428 3.00 -26.19 -3.57
C SER A 428 4.05 -25.42 -2.77
N SER A 429 4.81 -24.54 -3.44
CA SER A 429 5.85 -23.73 -2.82
C SER A 429 5.27 -22.56 -2.05
N LEU A 430 4.25 -21.88 -2.59
CA LEU A 430 3.48 -20.86 -1.87
C LEU A 430 2.86 -21.44 -0.59
N ARG A 431 2.21 -22.60 -0.70
CA ARG A 431 1.62 -23.31 0.45
C ARG A 431 2.68 -23.66 1.51
N GLN A 432 3.86 -24.09 1.10
CA GLN A 432 4.96 -24.34 2.03
C GLN A 432 5.44 -23.05 2.70
N ALA A 433 5.64 -21.98 1.93
CA ALA A 433 6.07 -20.68 2.48
C ALA A 433 5.06 -20.14 3.50
N ILE A 434 3.76 -20.29 3.23
CA ILE A 434 2.72 -19.93 4.20
C ILE A 434 2.79 -20.79 5.47
N ARG A 435 3.03 -22.10 5.36
CA ARG A 435 3.22 -22.94 6.56
C ARG A 435 4.41 -22.51 7.39
N ASP A 436 5.52 -22.15 6.74
CA ASP A 436 6.73 -21.72 7.42
C ASP A 436 6.52 -20.37 8.12
N SER A 437 5.94 -19.40 7.41
CA SER A 437 5.73 -18.04 7.92
C SER A 437 4.58 -17.93 8.93
N ALA A 438 3.43 -18.54 8.65
CA ALA A 438 2.25 -18.47 9.51
C ALA A 438 2.24 -19.54 10.62
N GLY A 439 2.94 -20.66 10.44
CA GLY A 439 2.93 -21.79 11.37
C GLY A 439 1.71 -22.71 11.25
N TRP A 440 0.88 -22.56 10.22
CA TRP A 440 -0.27 -23.43 9.93
C TRP A 440 -0.60 -23.45 8.42
N ASP A 441 -1.36 -24.45 8.00
CA ASP A 441 -1.61 -24.74 6.58
C ASP A 441 -2.87 -24.04 6.05
N PHE A 442 -2.81 -22.72 5.87
CA PHE A 442 -3.93 -21.91 5.37
C PHE A 442 -4.44 -22.38 3.99
N LEU A 443 -3.52 -22.73 3.07
CA LEU A 443 -3.87 -23.25 1.74
C LEU A 443 -4.10 -24.77 1.73
N GLY A 444 -4.24 -25.41 2.89
CA GLY A 444 -4.59 -26.82 3.02
C GLY A 444 -6.05 -27.11 2.67
N THR A 445 -6.88 -26.08 2.77
CA THR A 445 -8.29 -26.06 2.36
C THR A 445 -8.50 -24.89 1.40
N LEU A 446 -9.19 -25.13 0.29
CA LEU A 446 -9.63 -24.10 -0.63
C LEU A 446 -11.12 -24.23 -0.84
N ASP A 447 -11.79 -23.09 -1.01
CA ASP A 447 -13.17 -23.08 -1.51
C ASP A 447 -13.21 -23.67 -2.92
N ASN A 448 -12.23 -23.32 -3.75
CA ASN A 448 -12.08 -23.89 -5.08
C ASN A 448 -10.65 -23.82 -5.63
N ALA A 449 -10.33 -24.72 -6.58
CA ALA A 449 -9.06 -24.74 -7.31
C ALA A 449 -9.26 -25.02 -8.82
N PHE A 450 -10.38 -25.63 -9.19
CA PHE A 450 -10.71 -25.90 -10.58
C PHE A 450 -12.22 -26.06 -10.75
N VAL A 451 -12.75 -25.45 -11.80
CA VAL A 451 -14.14 -25.64 -12.20
C VAL A 451 -14.12 -26.24 -13.61
N SER A 452 -14.90 -27.28 -13.85
CA SER A 452 -15.01 -27.81 -15.21
C SER A 452 -15.89 -26.90 -16.06
N ILE A 453 -15.66 -26.91 -17.37
CA ILE A 453 -16.32 -26.01 -18.34
C ILE A 453 -17.86 -26.08 -18.33
N ASP A 454 -18.41 -27.21 -17.89
CA ASP A 454 -19.85 -27.49 -17.78
C ASP A 454 -20.47 -27.00 -16.45
N GLN A 455 -19.64 -26.55 -15.50
CA GLN A 455 -20.10 -26.03 -14.21
C GLN A 455 -20.20 -24.50 -14.23
N PRO A 456 -21.30 -23.93 -13.71
CA PRO A 456 -21.45 -22.49 -13.67
C PRO A 456 -20.54 -21.86 -12.61
N LEU A 457 -19.94 -20.72 -12.96
CA LEU A 457 -19.30 -19.82 -12.00
C LEU A 457 -20.33 -18.93 -11.30
N THR A 458 -19.86 -18.18 -10.31
CA THR A 458 -20.68 -17.16 -9.64
C THR A 458 -21.20 -16.15 -10.68
N PRO A 459 -22.52 -15.98 -10.82
CA PRO A 459 -23.07 -15.09 -11.84
C PRO A 459 -22.59 -13.65 -11.67
N GLY A 460 -22.06 -13.06 -12.75
CA GLY A 460 -21.60 -11.67 -12.79
C GLY A 460 -20.25 -11.41 -12.13
N VAL A 461 -19.55 -12.42 -11.64
CA VAL A 461 -18.21 -12.27 -11.05
C VAL A 461 -17.19 -13.00 -11.95
N SER A 462 -16.16 -12.28 -12.40
CA SER A 462 -15.13 -12.88 -13.25
C SER A 462 -14.19 -13.80 -12.45
N GLN A 463 -14.30 -15.10 -12.67
CA GLN A 463 -13.54 -16.16 -11.99
C GLN A 463 -13.00 -17.22 -12.97
N GLU A 464 -12.85 -16.84 -14.24
CA GLU A 464 -12.66 -17.73 -15.38
C GLU A 464 -11.31 -18.48 -15.36
N TRP A 465 -10.30 -18.00 -14.62
CA TRP A 465 -9.06 -18.75 -14.46
C TRP A 465 -9.25 -20.07 -13.71
N LEU A 466 -10.35 -20.26 -12.98
CA LEU A 466 -10.71 -21.55 -12.41
C LEU A 466 -10.90 -22.64 -13.47
N PHE A 467 -11.35 -22.28 -14.68
CA PHE A 467 -11.48 -23.24 -15.79
C PHE A 467 -10.12 -23.75 -16.29
N THR A 468 -9.05 -22.99 -16.07
CA THR A 468 -7.71 -23.31 -16.59
C THR A 468 -6.90 -24.19 -15.63
N GLY A 469 -7.40 -24.44 -14.41
CA GLY A 469 -6.61 -25.05 -13.33
C GLY A 469 -5.46 -24.17 -12.82
N ARG A 470 -5.46 -22.87 -13.17
CA ARG A 470 -4.49 -21.88 -12.69
C ARG A 470 -5.12 -20.85 -11.74
N GLY A 471 -6.42 -20.95 -11.45
CA GLY A 471 -7.10 -20.13 -10.45
C GLY A 471 -7.23 -20.85 -9.10
N ILE A 472 -7.27 -20.10 -8.01
CA ILE A 472 -7.64 -20.59 -6.68
C ILE A 472 -8.65 -19.64 -6.03
N MET A 473 -9.52 -20.21 -5.20
CA MET A 473 -10.36 -19.49 -4.25
C MET A 473 -9.99 -19.93 -2.84
N VAL A 474 -9.44 -19.01 -2.05
CA VAL A 474 -9.12 -19.27 -0.64
C VAL A 474 -10.39 -19.38 0.19
N ASP A 475 -10.35 -20.24 1.20
CA ASP A 475 -11.48 -20.53 2.08
C ASP A 475 -11.83 -19.34 2.99
N ASP A 476 -13.12 -19.13 3.26
CA ASP A 476 -13.61 -18.00 4.07
C ASP A 476 -13.75 -18.32 5.57
N VAL A 477 -13.70 -19.59 5.97
CA VAL A 477 -13.82 -19.99 7.38
C VAL A 477 -12.78 -19.29 8.28
N PRO A 478 -11.50 -19.09 7.86
CA PRO A 478 -10.55 -18.30 8.65
C PRO A 478 -10.99 -16.87 8.93
N ARG A 479 -11.70 -16.21 8.00
CA ARG A 479 -12.22 -14.85 8.24
C ARG A 479 -13.31 -14.86 9.31
N MET A 480 -14.25 -15.81 9.21
CA MET A 480 -15.31 -16.00 10.20
C MET A 480 -14.76 -16.33 11.61
N ALA A 481 -13.54 -16.87 11.68
CA ALA A 481 -12.84 -17.19 12.92
C ALA A 481 -11.93 -16.07 13.45
N ASN A 482 -11.84 -14.91 12.78
CA ASN A 482 -10.86 -13.84 13.05
C ASN A 482 -9.38 -14.29 12.91
N TRP A 483 -9.12 -15.20 11.98
CA TRP A 483 -7.79 -15.65 11.55
C TRP A 483 -7.39 -15.11 10.17
N LEU A 484 -8.29 -14.39 9.51
CA LEU A 484 -8.05 -13.66 8.27
C LEU A 484 -8.72 -12.29 8.38
N VAL A 485 -7.99 -11.24 8.02
CA VAL A 485 -8.52 -9.88 7.94
C VAL A 485 -8.20 -9.27 6.58
N LEU A 486 -9.02 -8.31 6.18
CA LEU A 486 -8.94 -7.69 4.86
C LEU A 486 -8.63 -6.21 5.02
N VAL A 487 -7.66 -5.72 4.27
CA VAL A 487 -7.43 -4.27 4.12
C VAL A 487 -7.90 -3.88 2.72
N LYS A 488 -8.68 -2.81 2.66
CA LYS A 488 -9.21 -2.27 1.41
C LYS A 488 -8.15 -1.35 0.81
N GLU A 489 -7.73 -1.64 -0.41
CA GLU A 489 -6.79 -0.81 -1.17
C GLU A 489 -7.50 -0.24 -2.40
N GLU A 490 -7.14 0.99 -2.76
CA GLU A 490 -7.70 1.67 -3.93
C GLU A 490 -6.54 2.07 -4.85
N TYR A 491 -6.64 1.69 -6.12
CA TYR A 491 -5.69 2.04 -7.16
C TYR A 491 -6.45 2.51 -8.40
N ARG A 492 -6.37 3.81 -8.73
CA ARG A 492 -6.99 4.39 -9.95
C ARG A 492 -8.47 4.01 -10.11
N ASP A 493 -9.29 4.32 -9.11
CA ASP A 493 -10.73 3.97 -9.04
C ASP A 493 -11.05 2.46 -9.05
N GLN A 494 -10.07 1.60 -8.84
CA GLN A 494 -10.27 0.16 -8.66
C GLN A 494 -9.99 -0.27 -7.22
N THR A 495 -10.97 -0.96 -6.63
CA THR A 495 -10.84 -1.53 -5.31
C THR A 495 -10.15 -2.89 -5.37
N TYR A 496 -9.07 -3.04 -4.62
CA TYR A 496 -8.40 -4.31 -4.36
C TYR A 496 -8.52 -4.66 -2.88
N TRP A 497 -8.29 -5.94 -2.57
CA TRP A 497 -8.31 -6.45 -1.21
C TRP A 497 -6.96 -7.06 -0.89
N ARG A 498 -6.33 -6.60 0.17
CA ARG A 498 -5.13 -7.20 0.75
C ARG A 498 -5.56 -8.16 1.85
N VAL A 499 -5.05 -9.38 1.79
CA VAL A 499 -5.43 -10.48 2.66
C VAL A 499 -4.31 -10.72 3.65
N TYR A 500 -4.62 -10.54 4.94
CA TYR A 500 -3.70 -10.84 6.02
C TYR A 500 -4.20 -12.06 6.79
N ILE A 501 -3.31 -13.03 7.02
CA ILE A 501 -3.61 -14.22 7.81
C ILE A 501 -2.88 -14.16 9.15
N ARG A 502 -3.55 -14.59 10.22
CA ARG A 502 -3.00 -14.52 11.57
C ARG A 502 -1.87 -15.54 11.72
N ALA A 503 -0.75 -15.13 12.29
CA ALA A 503 0.32 -16.06 12.65
C ALA A 503 -0.14 -16.98 13.81
N ASN A 504 0.24 -18.25 13.79
CA ASN A 504 -0.05 -19.18 14.87
C ASN A 504 0.71 -18.79 16.15
N ASN A 505 1.97 -18.36 16.02
CA ASN A 505 2.70 -17.75 17.12
C ASN A 505 2.46 -16.23 17.17
N GLN A 506 1.98 -15.74 18.30
CA GLN A 506 1.72 -14.32 18.56
C GLN A 506 2.75 -13.69 19.52
N GLN A 507 3.92 -14.31 19.65
CA GLN A 507 5.03 -13.87 20.52
C GLN A 507 6.18 -13.20 19.72
N GLY A 508 5.88 -12.63 18.55
CA GLY A 508 6.86 -11.86 17.76
C GLY A 508 7.77 -12.64 16.82
N THR A 509 7.80 -13.98 16.89
CA THR A 509 8.67 -14.79 16.02
C THR A 509 8.10 -15.09 14.62
N GLN A 510 6.87 -14.64 14.34
CA GLN A 510 6.17 -14.88 13.09
C GLN A 510 5.30 -13.69 12.76
N GLY A 511 5.33 -13.22 11.51
CA GLY A 511 4.54 -12.09 11.05
C GLY A 511 4.92 -10.75 11.67
N LYS A 512 4.14 -9.72 11.34
CA LYS A 512 4.33 -8.35 11.80
C LYS A 512 3.01 -7.80 12.36
N PRO A 513 3.02 -6.80 13.25
CA PRO A 513 1.82 -6.04 13.56
C PRO A 513 1.26 -5.37 12.30
N LEU A 514 -0.04 -5.10 12.29
CA LEU A 514 -0.67 -4.32 11.23
C LEU A 514 -0.57 -2.82 11.53
N TYR A 515 -0.55 -2.02 10.47
CA TYR A 515 -0.62 -0.57 10.53
C TYR A 515 -2.00 -0.04 10.13
N ASP A 516 -2.65 -0.72 9.18
CA ASP A 516 -3.93 -0.29 8.60
C ASP A 516 -5.17 -0.83 9.31
N PHE A 517 -6.23 -0.04 9.24
CA PHE A 517 -7.56 -0.45 9.66
C PHE A 517 -8.14 -1.48 8.70
N ASN A 518 -8.59 -2.61 9.24
CA ASN A 518 -9.22 -3.64 8.42
C ASN A 518 -10.67 -3.28 8.06
N TRP A 519 -11.15 -3.83 6.96
CA TRP A 519 -12.53 -3.71 6.51
C TRP A 519 -13.37 -4.88 7.01
N SER A 520 -14.55 -4.57 7.57
CA SER A 520 -15.54 -5.54 7.99
C SER A 520 -16.75 -5.52 7.07
N PHE A 521 -16.93 -6.60 6.31
CA PHE A 521 -18.17 -6.82 5.56
C PHE A 521 -19.38 -6.97 6.48
N ASP A 522 -19.20 -7.58 7.66
CA ASP A 522 -20.27 -7.80 8.65
C ASP A 522 -20.86 -6.50 9.20
N ALA A 523 -20.10 -5.40 9.14
CA ALA A 523 -20.57 -4.08 9.56
C ALA A 523 -21.83 -3.62 8.80
N ARG A 524 -22.13 -4.21 7.63
CA ARG A 524 -23.38 -3.96 6.89
C ARG A 524 -24.63 -4.44 7.64
N PHE A 525 -24.47 -5.37 8.57
CA PHE A 525 -25.55 -5.90 9.42
C PHE A 525 -25.70 -5.14 10.74
N SER A 526 -24.97 -4.02 10.94
CA SER A 526 -25.03 -3.23 12.17
C SER A 526 -26.32 -2.41 12.33
N GLY A 527 -27.12 -2.26 11.26
CA GLY A 527 -28.28 -1.38 11.21
C GLY A 527 -27.96 0.07 10.77
N SER A 528 -26.69 0.38 10.45
CA SER A 528 -26.29 1.65 9.83
C SER A 528 -26.54 1.63 8.32
N ASN A 529 -27.32 2.58 7.82
CA ASN A 529 -27.53 2.75 6.37
C ASN A 529 -26.20 2.99 5.63
N ALA A 530 -25.31 3.82 6.19
CA ALA A 530 -24.02 4.10 5.58
C ALA A 530 -23.16 2.85 5.44
N ASN A 531 -23.14 1.98 6.47
CA ASN A 531 -22.38 0.73 6.39
C ASN A 531 -22.99 -0.24 5.38
N TYR A 532 -24.31 -0.26 5.24
CA TYR A 532 -24.98 -1.09 4.24
C TYR A 532 -24.65 -0.63 2.81
N GLU A 533 -24.75 0.68 2.55
CA GLU A 533 -24.47 1.30 1.26
C GLU A 533 -22.99 1.18 0.85
N ASN A 534 -22.08 1.27 1.81
CA ASN A 534 -20.64 1.12 1.57
C ASN A 534 -20.20 -0.34 1.42
N GLY A 535 -21.08 -1.33 1.63
CA GLY A 535 -20.72 -2.74 1.62
C GLY A 535 -19.89 -3.20 2.82
N GLY A 536 -19.96 -2.47 3.92
CA GLY A 536 -19.17 -2.70 5.13
C GLY A 536 -18.68 -1.40 5.74
N ALA A 537 -17.74 -1.52 6.65
CA ALA A 537 -17.07 -0.36 7.24
C ALA A 537 -15.65 -0.73 7.67
N ARG A 538 -14.80 0.29 7.77
CA ARG A 538 -13.50 0.15 8.46
C ARG A 538 -13.71 -0.14 9.93
N SER A 539 -12.80 -0.91 10.51
CA SER A 539 -12.74 -1.14 11.95
C SER A 539 -12.49 0.16 12.71
N GLN A 540 -12.80 0.14 14.01
CA GLN A 540 -12.56 1.26 14.91
C GLN A 540 -11.11 1.30 15.43
N HIS A 541 -10.40 0.18 15.34
CA HIS A 541 -9.01 0.04 15.76
C HIS A 541 -8.27 -0.87 14.77
N VAL A 542 -6.96 -0.69 14.70
CA VAL A 542 -6.07 -1.62 14.02
C VAL A 542 -6.13 -2.98 14.74
N GLN A 543 -6.06 -4.09 14.00
CA GLN A 543 -6.17 -5.42 14.62
C GLN A 543 -4.89 -5.78 15.35
N ASP A 544 -5.05 -6.32 16.55
CA ASP A 544 -3.91 -6.71 17.39
C ASP A 544 -3.28 -8.02 16.91
N GLY A 545 -2.06 -8.25 17.38
CA GLY A 545 -1.29 -9.45 17.11
C GLY A 545 -0.43 -9.37 15.85
N TYR A 546 0.05 -10.53 15.46
CA TYR A 546 1.00 -10.71 14.37
C TYR A 546 0.36 -11.38 13.16
N TRP A 547 0.61 -10.81 11.99
CA TRP A 547 -0.06 -11.14 10.74
C TRP A 547 0.95 -11.37 9.62
N ILE A 548 0.58 -12.25 8.70
CA ILE A 548 1.31 -12.53 7.46
C ILE A 548 0.53 -11.92 6.31
N ASP A 549 1.21 -11.12 5.51
CA ASP A 549 0.66 -10.64 4.25
C ASP A 549 0.61 -11.80 3.24
N PHE A 550 -0.57 -12.38 3.08
CA PHE A 550 -0.78 -13.47 2.14
C PHE A 550 -0.75 -12.95 0.70
N THR A 551 -1.28 -11.76 0.44
CA THR A 551 -1.35 -11.19 -0.90
C THR A 551 0.03 -10.97 -1.48
N GLU A 552 0.93 -10.37 -0.70
CA GLU A 552 2.31 -10.12 -1.11
C GLU A 552 3.06 -11.44 -1.34
N LEU A 553 2.89 -12.43 -0.44
CA LEU A 553 3.53 -13.73 -0.62
C LEU A 553 2.95 -14.49 -1.82
N ALA A 554 1.65 -14.38 -2.08
CA ALA A 554 1.02 -14.96 -3.26
C ALA A 554 1.62 -14.38 -4.55
N ASP A 555 1.73 -13.06 -4.63
CA ASP A 555 2.29 -12.35 -5.79
C ASP A 555 3.76 -12.74 -6.04
N ALA A 556 4.56 -12.87 -4.97
CA ALA A 556 5.95 -13.31 -5.05
C ALA A 556 6.13 -14.75 -5.58
N TYR A 557 5.07 -15.55 -5.55
CA TYR A 557 4.99 -16.89 -6.17
C TYR A 557 4.21 -16.89 -7.49
N GLY A 558 3.83 -15.71 -8.01
CA GLY A 558 3.16 -15.51 -9.29
C GLY A 558 1.64 -15.61 -9.24
N TRP A 559 1.03 -15.66 -8.06
CA TRP A 559 -0.42 -15.70 -7.87
C TRP A 559 -0.98 -14.30 -7.72
N LYS A 560 -1.53 -13.77 -8.81
CA LYS A 560 -2.08 -12.41 -8.87
C LYS A 560 -3.51 -12.39 -8.35
N ARG A 561 -3.81 -11.46 -7.45
CA ARG A 561 -5.18 -11.02 -7.12
C ARG A 561 -5.79 -10.21 -8.27
N PHE A 562 -7.07 -9.90 -8.16
CA PHE A 562 -7.81 -9.11 -9.14
C PHE A 562 -8.63 -8.01 -8.46
N PRO A 563 -8.98 -6.92 -9.17
CA PRO A 563 -9.86 -5.91 -8.62
C PRO A 563 -11.26 -6.48 -8.37
N ALA A 564 -11.93 -5.91 -7.38
CA ALA A 564 -13.34 -6.16 -7.12
C ALA A 564 -14.21 -5.73 -8.31
N GLU A 565 -15.34 -6.41 -8.48
CA GLU A 565 -16.36 -5.99 -9.44
C GLU A 565 -17.05 -4.71 -8.96
N SER A 566 -17.60 -3.92 -9.89
CA SER A 566 -18.24 -2.63 -9.59
C SER A 566 -19.45 -2.69 -8.64
N PHE A 567 -19.96 -3.89 -8.34
CA PHE A 567 -21.09 -4.13 -7.44
C PHE A 567 -20.70 -4.84 -6.14
N TRP A 568 -19.41 -4.87 -5.79
CA TRP A 568 -18.91 -5.53 -4.58
C TRP A 568 -19.57 -5.03 -3.29
N GLN A 569 -20.01 -3.77 -3.25
CA GLN A 569 -20.71 -3.20 -2.09
C GLN A 569 -22.02 -3.93 -1.79
N PHE A 570 -22.63 -4.53 -2.82
CA PHE A 570 -23.89 -5.24 -2.70
C PHE A 570 -23.68 -6.75 -2.54
N SER A 571 -22.62 -7.31 -3.14
CA SER A 571 -22.30 -8.74 -3.10
C SER A 571 -20.86 -8.98 -2.67
N GLU A 572 -20.67 -9.68 -1.54
CA GLU A 572 -19.34 -10.00 -1.03
C GLU A 572 -18.53 -10.85 -2.01
N SER A 573 -19.15 -11.77 -2.76
CA SER A 573 -18.45 -12.54 -3.80
C SER A 573 -17.82 -11.67 -4.89
N ALA A 574 -18.40 -10.49 -5.17
CA ALA A 574 -17.87 -9.52 -6.12
C ALA A 574 -16.67 -8.75 -5.58
N SER A 575 -16.38 -8.81 -4.27
CA SER A 575 -15.12 -8.26 -3.73
C SER A 575 -13.90 -9.00 -4.28
N ARG A 576 -14.05 -10.29 -4.63
CA ARG A 576 -12.99 -11.15 -5.17
C ARG A 576 -11.75 -11.29 -4.28
N TYR A 577 -11.81 -10.95 -2.98
CA TYR A 577 -10.63 -11.13 -2.08
C TYR A 577 -10.18 -12.59 -1.98
N GLN A 578 -11.07 -13.55 -2.24
CA GLN A 578 -10.73 -14.98 -2.21
C GLN A 578 -9.96 -15.43 -3.46
N TYR A 579 -10.01 -14.68 -4.55
CA TYR A 579 -9.67 -15.16 -5.88
C TYR A 579 -8.27 -14.71 -6.35
N PHE A 580 -7.43 -15.69 -6.66
CA PHE A 580 -6.07 -15.49 -7.16
C PHE A 580 -5.83 -16.37 -8.39
N ALA A 581 -4.96 -15.95 -9.30
CA ALA A 581 -4.58 -16.76 -10.46
C ALA A 581 -3.09 -16.70 -10.78
N PHE A 582 -2.55 -17.85 -11.17
CA PHE A 582 -1.19 -18.02 -11.68
C PHE A 582 -1.16 -17.83 -13.19
N THR A 583 -1.09 -16.58 -13.64
CA THR A 583 -1.29 -16.24 -15.06
C THR A 583 -0.07 -16.50 -15.93
N GLN A 584 1.15 -16.35 -15.40
CA GLN A 584 2.41 -16.40 -16.17
C GLN A 584 2.40 -15.49 -17.42
N ASP A 585 1.73 -14.34 -17.31
CA ASP A 585 1.53 -13.38 -18.42
C ASP A 585 0.82 -13.96 -19.65
N LEU A 586 0.17 -15.12 -19.50
CA LEU A 586 -0.75 -15.66 -20.50
C LEU A 586 -2.04 -14.84 -20.52
N SER A 587 -2.62 -14.68 -21.71
CA SER A 587 -4.02 -14.31 -21.81
C SER A 587 -4.90 -15.47 -21.31
N LEU A 588 -6.09 -15.16 -20.80
CA LEU A 588 -7.07 -16.18 -20.41
C LEU A 588 -7.37 -17.15 -21.56
N GLN A 589 -7.54 -16.64 -22.78
CA GLN A 589 -7.80 -17.47 -23.96
C GLN A 589 -6.66 -18.44 -24.23
N THR A 590 -5.41 -17.97 -24.14
CA THR A 590 -4.23 -18.83 -24.32
C THR A 590 -4.18 -19.93 -23.26
N ALA A 591 -4.48 -19.61 -22.00
CA ALA A 591 -4.51 -20.59 -20.93
C ALA A 591 -5.64 -21.62 -21.08
N LEU A 592 -6.80 -21.22 -21.61
CA LEU A 592 -7.91 -22.13 -21.90
C LEU A 592 -7.57 -23.12 -23.03
N LEU A 593 -6.92 -22.65 -24.10
CA LEU A 593 -6.50 -23.48 -25.24
C LEU A 593 -5.50 -24.59 -24.87
N GLN A 594 -4.84 -24.48 -23.70
CA GLN A 594 -3.99 -25.56 -23.18
C GLN A 594 -4.79 -26.78 -22.72
N LEU A 595 -6.08 -26.62 -22.39
CA LEU A 595 -6.95 -27.67 -21.84
C LEU A 595 -8.17 -27.99 -22.72
N TYR A 596 -8.65 -27.03 -23.50
CA TYR A 596 -9.91 -27.12 -24.24
C TYR A 596 -9.71 -26.82 -25.72
N SER A 597 -10.60 -27.33 -26.57
CA SER A 597 -10.62 -26.94 -27.97
C SER A 597 -11.20 -25.52 -28.14
N GLN A 598 -10.93 -24.90 -29.29
CA GLN A 598 -11.51 -23.59 -29.62
C GLN A 598 -13.05 -23.63 -29.60
N ASP A 599 -13.65 -24.72 -30.10
CA ASP A 599 -15.11 -24.89 -30.13
C ASP A 599 -15.69 -24.93 -28.71
N ASP A 600 -15.04 -25.64 -27.78
CA ASP A 600 -15.47 -25.71 -26.36
C ASP A 600 -15.44 -24.32 -25.70
N ILE A 601 -14.44 -23.49 -26.02
CA ILE A 601 -14.30 -22.13 -25.48
C ILE A 601 -15.38 -21.19 -26.03
N GLU A 602 -15.73 -21.33 -27.31
CA GLU A 602 -16.78 -20.51 -27.93
C GLU A 602 -18.17 -20.80 -27.32
N GLU A 603 -18.44 -22.05 -26.95
CA GLU A 603 -19.68 -22.43 -26.27
C GLU A 603 -19.85 -21.79 -24.87
N LEU A 604 -18.75 -21.43 -24.20
CA LEU A 604 -18.79 -20.76 -22.90
C LEU A 604 -19.32 -19.32 -22.96
N GLY A 605 -19.34 -18.69 -24.15
CA GLY A 605 -19.64 -17.28 -24.27
C GLY A 605 -18.63 -16.37 -23.55
N ILE A 606 -17.43 -16.88 -23.22
CA ILE A 606 -16.32 -16.08 -22.72
C ILE A 606 -15.84 -15.22 -23.89
N SER A 607 -16.35 -13.99 -23.93
CA SER A 607 -15.83 -12.95 -24.81
C SER A 607 -14.35 -12.76 -24.48
N ALA A 608 -13.48 -13.08 -25.44
CA ALA A 608 -12.08 -12.68 -25.43
C ALA A 608 -12.00 -11.14 -25.53
N ASN A 609 -12.23 -10.45 -24.41
CA ASN A 609 -11.78 -9.07 -24.27
C ASN A 609 -10.52 -9.07 -23.41
N PRO A 610 -9.46 -8.40 -23.90
CA PRO A 610 -8.15 -8.38 -23.23
C PRO A 610 -8.19 -7.72 -21.85
#